data_AF-A0A9R1E188-F1
#
_entry.id   AF-A0A9R1E188-F1
#
_cell.length_a   1.000
_cell.length_b   1.000
_cell.length_c   1.000
_cell.angle_alpha   90.00
_cell.angle_beta   90.00
_cell.angle_gamma   90.00
#
_symmetry.space_group_name_H-M   'P 1'
#
loop_
_entity.id
_entity.type
_entity.pdbx_description
1 polymer ?
#
loop_
_entity_poly.entity_id
_entity_poly.type
_entity_poly.pdbx_seq_one_letter_code
_entity_poly.pdbx_strand_id
1 'polypeptide(L)'
;MIIVCLPRATTEVTTLKQALTKAEDKAAKKRTEREKHETRVGEVQQELQALVTKHEALELDSKTRESELAAALESIKSAKAEAQKALQEIDAMKKIAADLPHSVSNAAQFYQAEDGSSTEKLFWFQYAEAEHPVPMSDQLKQMVELHKVADQAMKNFIVRLWPGDALPNSFFGLVRWLVDACPWLEVVKRSICIEGARRAFARVKLQWVKLDAVKLIKEGPPEGKEHRHPEMYYEGVLPGARLIADECSKDVIFE
;
A
#
# COMPACT_ATOMS: atom_id res chain seq x y z
N MET A 1 -89.68 78.24 -61.44
CA MET A 1 -89.04 77.24 -62.33
C MET A 1 -88.35 76.17 -61.46
N ILE A 2 -89.10 75.18 -60.98
CA ILE A 2 -88.57 74.01 -60.22
C ILE A 2 -89.42 72.79 -60.59
N ILE A 3 -89.40 72.32 -61.84
CA ILE A 3 -90.03 71.05 -62.24
C ILE A 3 -89.26 70.44 -63.43
N VAL A 4 -87.99 70.03 -63.25
CA VAL A 4 -87.31 69.12 -64.23
C VAL A 4 -86.31 68.11 -63.60
N CYS A 5 -86.03 68.12 -62.28
CA CYS A 5 -85.01 67.20 -61.71
C CYS A 5 -85.53 65.90 -61.04
N LEU A 6 -86.85 65.67 -61.00
CA LEU A 6 -87.44 64.53 -60.28
C LEU A 6 -87.10 63.13 -60.85
N PRO A 7 -87.04 62.89 -62.19
CA PRO A 7 -86.79 61.54 -62.73
C PRO A 7 -85.34 61.04 -62.57
N ARG A 8 -84.37 61.96 -62.51
CA ARG A 8 -82.93 61.65 -62.36
C ARG A 8 -82.59 61.22 -60.92
N ALA A 9 -83.26 61.84 -59.95
CA ALA A 9 -83.12 61.47 -58.54
C ALA A 9 -83.61 60.04 -58.27
N THR A 10 -84.64 59.55 -58.96
CA THR A 10 -85.20 58.20 -58.74
C THR A 10 -84.28 57.08 -59.22
N THR A 11 -83.57 57.25 -60.34
CA THR A 11 -82.59 56.27 -60.87
C THR A 11 -81.30 56.22 -60.07
N GLU A 12 -80.88 57.37 -59.52
CA GLU A 12 -79.73 57.46 -58.62
C GLU A 12 -80.05 56.76 -57.29
N VAL A 13 -81.26 56.94 -56.74
CA VAL A 13 -81.72 56.27 -55.51
C VAL A 13 -81.80 54.74 -55.65
N THR A 14 -82.25 54.20 -56.78
CA THR A 14 -82.31 52.73 -56.98
C THR A 14 -80.92 52.11 -57.11
N THR A 15 -80.02 52.81 -57.80
CA THR A 15 -78.62 52.39 -57.96
C THR A 15 -77.87 52.44 -56.63
N LEU A 16 -78.09 53.49 -55.82
CA LEU A 16 -77.54 53.60 -54.47
C LEU A 16 -78.07 52.50 -53.53
N LYS A 17 -79.37 52.16 -53.60
CA LYS A 17 -79.92 51.04 -52.83
C LYS A 17 -79.29 49.69 -53.19
N GLN A 18 -79.10 49.41 -54.48
CA GLN A 18 -78.44 48.18 -54.92
C GLN A 18 -76.95 48.13 -54.55
N ALA A 19 -76.26 49.28 -54.60
CA ALA A 19 -74.89 49.39 -54.13
C ALA A 19 -74.78 49.19 -52.62
N LEU A 20 -75.74 49.72 -51.85
CA LEU A 20 -75.83 49.56 -50.40
C LEU A 20 -76.03 48.08 -50.01
N THR A 21 -77.01 47.38 -50.60
CA THR A 21 -77.24 45.96 -50.30
C THR A 21 -76.02 45.09 -50.65
N LYS A 22 -75.37 45.35 -51.80
CA LYS A 22 -74.13 44.66 -52.19
C LYS A 22 -72.96 44.96 -51.23
N ALA A 23 -72.90 46.18 -50.69
CA ALA A 23 -71.89 46.55 -49.70
C ALA A 23 -72.17 45.87 -48.34
N GLU A 24 -73.43 45.77 -47.93
CA GLU A 24 -73.86 45.06 -46.73
C GLU A 24 -73.54 43.56 -46.80
N ASP A 25 -73.86 42.89 -47.90
CA ASP A 25 -73.52 41.47 -48.12
C ASP A 25 -72.00 41.22 -48.06
N LYS A 26 -71.21 42.12 -48.67
CA LYS A 26 -69.74 42.06 -48.61
C LYS A 26 -69.22 42.32 -47.20
N ALA A 27 -69.83 43.25 -46.46
CA ALA A 27 -69.46 43.54 -45.09
C ALA A 27 -69.78 42.35 -44.17
N ALA A 28 -70.93 41.69 -44.35
CA ALA A 28 -71.29 40.48 -43.61
C ALA A 28 -70.28 39.35 -43.84
N LYS A 29 -69.93 39.04 -45.10
CA LYS A 29 -68.91 38.03 -45.43
C LYS A 29 -67.53 38.36 -44.83
N LYS A 30 -67.12 39.64 -44.87
CA LYS A 30 -65.86 40.07 -44.25
C LYS A 30 -65.88 39.93 -42.73
N ARG A 31 -67.03 40.16 -42.07
CA ARG A 31 -67.17 39.96 -40.62
C ARG A 31 -67.03 38.50 -40.25
N THR A 32 -67.71 37.59 -40.97
CA THR A 32 -67.59 36.15 -40.72
C THR A 32 -66.17 35.64 -40.95
N GLU A 33 -65.45 36.17 -41.94
CA GLU A 33 -64.06 35.77 -42.19
C GLU A 33 -63.10 36.35 -41.13
N ARG A 34 -63.32 37.60 -40.71
CA ARG A 34 -62.57 38.21 -39.61
C ARG A 34 -62.73 37.42 -38.32
N GLU A 35 -63.95 37.02 -37.98
CA GLU A 35 -64.24 36.23 -36.78
C GLU A 35 -63.52 34.88 -36.81
N LYS A 36 -63.51 34.18 -37.95
CA LYS A 36 -62.70 32.96 -38.12
C LYS A 36 -61.19 33.20 -37.93
N HIS A 37 -60.67 34.30 -38.49
CA HIS A 37 -59.27 34.66 -38.30
C HIS A 37 -58.95 34.98 -36.84
N GLU A 38 -59.87 35.65 -36.14
CA GLU A 38 -59.72 36.00 -34.73
C GLU A 38 -59.67 34.74 -33.84
N THR A 39 -60.54 33.75 -34.09
CA THR A 39 -60.47 32.44 -33.42
C THR A 39 -59.13 31.74 -33.66
N ARG A 40 -58.67 31.68 -34.92
CA ARG A 40 -57.38 31.06 -35.26
C ARG A 40 -56.18 31.77 -34.62
N VAL A 41 -56.23 33.10 -34.51
CA VAL A 41 -55.19 33.88 -33.82
C VAL A 41 -55.19 33.53 -32.32
N GLY A 42 -56.37 33.37 -31.71
CA GLY A 42 -56.49 32.91 -30.33
C GLY A 42 -55.90 31.52 -30.09
N GLU A 43 -56.16 30.56 -30.98
CA GLU A 43 -55.58 29.21 -30.94
C GLU A 43 -54.05 29.25 -31.06
N VAL A 44 -53.52 29.96 -32.06
CA VAL A 44 -52.08 30.10 -32.27
C VAL A 44 -51.41 30.77 -31.07
N GLN A 45 -52.06 31.76 -30.44
CA GLN A 45 -51.54 32.41 -29.25
C GLN A 45 -51.45 31.45 -28.06
N GLN A 46 -52.46 30.59 -27.86
CA GLN A 46 -52.43 29.56 -26.82
C GLN A 46 -51.34 28.51 -27.08
N GLU A 47 -51.21 28.04 -28.32
CA GLU A 47 -50.16 27.09 -28.71
C GLU A 47 -48.77 27.68 -28.52
N LEU A 48 -48.58 28.95 -28.89
CA LEU A 48 -47.31 29.65 -28.71
C LEU A 48 -46.96 29.78 -27.23
N GLN A 49 -47.93 30.12 -26.38
CA GLN A 49 -47.71 30.18 -24.93
C GLN A 49 -47.36 28.80 -24.35
N ALA A 50 -48.06 27.75 -24.78
CA ALA A 50 -47.74 26.37 -24.37
C ALA A 50 -46.32 25.96 -24.80
N LEU A 51 -45.90 26.32 -26.02
CA LEU A 51 -44.55 26.05 -26.51
C LEU A 51 -43.48 26.82 -25.72
N VAL A 52 -43.72 28.08 -25.38
CA VAL A 52 -42.80 28.89 -24.55
C VAL A 52 -42.58 28.24 -23.19
N THR A 53 -43.66 27.88 -22.49
CA THR A 53 -43.54 27.23 -21.17
C THR A 53 -42.80 25.90 -21.22
N LYS A 54 -43.00 25.11 -22.29
CA LYS A 54 -42.26 23.86 -22.50
C LYS A 54 -40.78 24.11 -22.79
N HIS A 55 -40.46 25.16 -23.53
CA HIS A 55 -39.07 25.52 -23.82
C HIS A 55 -38.32 25.96 -22.55
N GLU A 56 -38.93 26.80 -21.72
CA GLU A 56 -38.36 27.23 -20.44
C GLU A 56 -38.10 26.05 -19.50
N ALA A 57 -39.04 25.09 -19.43
CA ALA A 57 -38.86 23.87 -18.64
C ALA A 57 -37.70 23.01 -19.17
N LEU A 58 -37.56 22.87 -20.49
CA LEU A 58 -36.45 22.14 -21.10
C LEU A 58 -35.10 22.83 -20.90
N GLU A 59 -35.05 24.16 -20.91
CA GLU A 59 -33.82 24.91 -20.64
C GLU A 59 -33.36 24.70 -19.20
N LEU A 60 -34.29 24.67 -18.25
CA LEU A 60 -33.98 24.38 -16.85
C LEU A 60 -33.49 22.93 -16.64
N ASP A 61 -34.15 21.95 -17.27
CA ASP A 61 -33.70 20.55 -17.25
C ASP A 61 -32.31 20.39 -17.87
N SER A 62 -32.04 21.07 -19.00
CA SER A 62 -30.73 21.06 -19.65
C SER A 62 -29.64 21.60 -18.73
N LYS A 63 -29.86 22.75 -18.08
CA LYS A 63 -28.91 23.33 -17.12
C LYS A 63 -28.66 22.41 -15.91
N THR A 64 -29.72 21.75 -15.44
CA THR A 64 -29.61 20.79 -14.33
C THR A 64 -28.72 19.61 -14.73
N ARG A 65 -28.99 18.99 -15.89
CA ARG A 65 -28.17 17.89 -16.41
C ARG A 65 -26.73 18.28 -16.69
N GLU A 66 -26.48 19.49 -17.16
CA GLU A 66 -25.12 20.02 -17.34
C GLU A 66 -24.36 20.07 -16.01
N SER A 67 -25.02 20.53 -14.93
CA SER A 67 -24.42 20.56 -13.59
C SER A 67 -24.17 19.16 -13.02
N GLU A 68 -25.09 18.22 -13.24
CA GLU A 68 -24.94 16.82 -12.84
C GLU A 68 -23.79 16.13 -13.58
N LEU A 69 -23.68 16.38 -14.89
CA LEU A 69 -22.61 15.83 -15.72
C LEU A 69 -21.24 16.41 -15.32
N ALA A 70 -21.17 17.70 -15.01
CA ALA A 70 -19.96 18.31 -14.47
C ALA A 70 -19.53 17.67 -13.13
N ALA A 71 -20.48 17.46 -12.21
CA ALA A 71 -20.22 16.79 -10.94
C ALA A 71 -19.75 15.33 -11.13
N ALA A 72 -20.39 14.59 -12.05
CA ALA A 72 -19.99 13.22 -12.37
C ALA A 72 -18.58 13.16 -12.97
N LEU A 73 -18.22 14.09 -13.86
CA LEU A 73 -16.88 14.16 -14.43
C LEU A 73 -15.81 14.44 -13.37
N GLU A 74 -16.06 15.35 -12.43
CA GLU A 74 -15.13 15.61 -11.33
C GLU A 74 -14.99 14.41 -10.40
N SER A 75 -16.10 13.73 -10.08
CA SER A 75 -16.06 12.48 -9.30
C SER A 75 -15.23 11.40 -9.99
N ILE A 76 -15.37 11.24 -11.32
CA ILE A 76 -14.60 10.25 -12.10
C ILE A 76 -13.11 10.61 -12.10
N LYS A 77 -12.75 11.90 -12.22
CA LYS A 77 -11.36 12.35 -12.14
C LYS A 77 -10.73 12.03 -10.78
N SER A 78 -11.45 12.28 -9.69
CA SER A 78 -10.99 11.93 -8.32
C SER A 78 -10.78 10.42 -8.19
N ALA A 79 -11.78 9.62 -8.57
CA ALA A 79 -11.69 8.16 -8.51
C ALA A 79 -10.51 7.61 -9.35
N LYS A 80 -10.24 8.21 -10.51
CA LYS A 80 -9.07 7.87 -11.34
C LYS A 80 -7.76 8.19 -10.62
N ALA A 81 -7.64 9.34 -9.97
CA ALA A 81 -6.44 9.72 -9.23
C ALA A 81 -6.18 8.76 -8.06
N GLU A 82 -7.23 8.38 -7.33
CA GLU A 82 -7.16 7.38 -6.25
C GLU A 82 -6.72 6.01 -6.77
N ALA A 83 -7.30 5.54 -7.89
CA ALA A 83 -6.91 4.28 -8.52
C ALA A 83 -5.45 4.29 -9.00
N GLN A 84 -4.96 5.41 -9.54
CA GLN A 84 -3.56 5.56 -9.95
C GLN A 84 -2.61 5.51 -8.75
N LYS A 85 -2.98 6.13 -7.63
CA LYS A 85 -2.21 6.05 -6.39
C LYS A 85 -2.13 4.60 -5.87
N ALA A 86 -3.27 3.90 -5.83
CA ALA A 86 -3.30 2.50 -5.41
C ALA A 86 -2.41 1.61 -6.29
N LEU A 87 -2.36 1.87 -7.61
CA LEU A 87 -1.48 1.15 -8.52
C LEU A 87 0.01 1.36 -8.19
N GLN A 88 0.42 2.59 -7.86
CA GLN A 88 1.79 2.88 -7.42
C GLN A 88 2.16 2.16 -6.13
N GLU A 89 1.24 2.09 -5.17
CA GLU A 89 1.44 1.35 -3.91
C GLU A 89 1.58 -0.16 -4.17
N ILE A 90 0.78 -0.72 -5.07
CA ILE A 90 0.89 -2.12 -5.50
C ILE A 90 2.26 -2.40 -6.13
N ASP A 91 2.75 -1.53 -7.02
CA ASP A 91 4.05 -1.72 -7.67
C ASP A 91 5.22 -1.58 -6.69
N ALA A 92 5.12 -0.71 -5.69
CA ALA A 92 6.10 -0.64 -4.61
C ALA A 92 6.12 -1.94 -3.79
N MET A 93 4.95 -2.49 -3.45
CA MET A 93 4.84 -3.76 -2.75
C MET A 93 5.41 -4.93 -3.56
N LYS A 94 5.21 -4.97 -4.88
CA LYS A 94 5.81 -5.99 -5.76
C LYS A 94 7.34 -5.97 -5.70
N LYS A 95 7.95 -4.78 -5.64
CA LYS A 95 9.41 -4.65 -5.54
C LYS A 95 9.94 -5.19 -4.21
N ILE A 96 9.24 -4.92 -3.11
CA ILE A 96 9.60 -5.46 -1.78
C ILE A 96 9.47 -6.99 -1.77
N ALA A 97 8.44 -7.52 -2.42
CA ALA A 97 8.18 -8.95 -2.52
C ALA A 97 9.03 -9.68 -3.58
N ALA A 98 9.95 -9.00 -4.29
CA ALA A 98 10.73 -9.62 -5.36
C ALA A 98 11.65 -10.74 -4.86
N ASP A 99 12.18 -10.61 -3.63
CA ASP A 99 13.06 -11.62 -3.00
C ASP A 99 12.26 -12.74 -2.31
N LEU A 100 10.94 -12.59 -2.18
CA LEU A 100 10.08 -13.52 -1.46
C LEU A 100 10.16 -14.95 -2.02
N PRO A 101 10.08 -15.21 -3.34
CA PRO A 101 10.19 -16.56 -3.88
C PRO A 101 11.51 -17.25 -3.47
N HIS A 102 12.62 -16.51 -3.44
CA HIS A 102 13.89 -17.08 -3.03
C HIS A 102 13.90 -17.42 -1.54
N SER A 103 13.36 -16.54 -0.68
CA SER A 103 13.25 -16.79 0.75
C SER A 103 12.34 -17.97 1.07
N VAL A 104 11.21 -18.10 0.35
CA VAL A 104 10.28 -19.23 0.45
C VAL A 104 10.96 -20.54 0.05
N SER A 105 11.70 -20.56 -1.05
CA SER A 105 12.48 -21.75 -1.46
C SER A 105 13.53 -22.15 -0.42
N ASN A 106 14.24 -21.17 0.16
CA ASN A 106 15.21 -21.44 1.23
C ASN A 106 14.52 -22.02 2.48
N ALA A 107 13.36 -21.49 2.86
CA ALA A 107 12.57 -22.02 3.97
C ALA A 107 12.08 -23.46 3.70
N ALA A 108 11.56 -23.72 2.49
CA ALA A 108 11.11 -25.06 2.10
C ALA A 108 12.24 -26.09 2.18
N GLN A 109 13.44 -25.74 1.73
CA GLN A 109 14.63 -26.60 1.83
C GLN A 109 15.04 -26.86 3.28
N PHE A 110 15.03 -25.82 4.13
CA PHE A 110 15.37 -25.95 5.55
C PHE A 110 14.43 -26.93 6.27
N TYR A 111 13.12 -26.75 6.13
CA TYR A 111 12.11 -27.60 6.79
C TYR A 111 11.94 -28.97 6.14
N GLN A 112 12.37 -29.17 4.89
CA GLN A 112 12.44 -30.51 4.30
C GLN A 112 13.43 -31.42 5.05
N ALA A 113 14.56 -30.86 5.48
CA ALA A 113 15.64 -31.58 6.15
C ALA A 113 15.38 -31.85 7.65
N GLU A 114 14.35 -31.23 8.24
CA GLU A 114 13.92 -31.55 9.60
C GLU A 114 13.16 -32.90 9.63
N ASP A 115 13.66 -33.83 10.46
CA ASP A 115 13.00 -35.12 10.74
C ASP A 115 11.77 -34.88 11.63
N GLY A 116 10.61 -34.77 10.99
CA GLY A 116 9.32 -34.61 11.65
C GLY A 116 8.25 -34.05 10.70
N SER A 117 6.98 -34.39 10.95
CA SER A 117 5.84 -33.76 10.27
C SER A 117 5.53 -32.44 10.98
N SER A 118 6.28 -31.38 10.65
CA SER A 118 5.97 -30.01 11.09
C SER A 118 4.88 -29.41 10.19
N THR A 119 3.98 -28.61 10.78
CA THR A 119 2.95 -27.85 10.06
C THR A 119 3.56 -26.85 9.06
N GLU A 120 4.73 -26.32 9.38
CA GLU A 120 5.53 -25.42 8.55
C GLU A 120 6.08 -26.14 7.31
N LYS A 121 6.48 -27.42 7.45
CA LYS A 121 6.89 -28.27 6.31
C LYS A 121 5.79 -28.41 5.27
N LEU A 122 4.55 -28.69 5.70
CA LEU A 122 3.38 -28.78 4.81
C LEU A 122 3.04 -27.42 4.18
N PHE A 123 3.15 -26.34 4.96
CA PHE A 123 2.88 -24.97 4.48
C PHE A 123 3.87 -24.53 3.40
N TRP A 124 5.17 -24.77 3.54
CA TRP A 124 6.16 -24.34 2.54
C TRP A 124 6.18 -25.23 1.30
N PHE A 125 5.85 -26.52 1.44
CA PHE A 125 5.76 -27.44 0.30
C PHE A 125 4.73 -26.98 -0.74
N GLN A 126 3.62 -26.36 -0.33
CA GLN A 126 2.57 -25.88 -1.23
C GLN A 126 3.04 -24.75 -2.18
N TYR A 127 4.22 -24.17 -1.94
CA TYR A 127 4.77 -23.06 -2.72
C TYR A 127 6.08 -23.41 -3.44
N ALA A 128 6.61 -24.62 -3.27
CA ALA A 128 7.91 -25.04 -3.82
C ALA A 128 7.91 -25.28 -5.35
N GLU A 129 6.74 -25.41 -5.98
CA GLU A 129 6.58 -25.85 -7.39
C GLU A 129 5.76 -24.90 -8.28
N ALA A 130 5.59 -23.63 -7.90
CA ALA A 130 4.79 -22.71 -8.72
C ALA A 130 5.59 -22.18 -9.93
N GLU A 131 5.39 -22.76 -11.12
CA GLU A 131 5.93 -22.24 -12.39
C GLU A 131 5.35 -20.88 -12.82
N HIS A 132 4.29 -20.39 -12.15
CA HIS A 132 3.60 -19.14 -12.48
C HIS A 132 3.75 -18.10 -11.37
N PRO A 133 3.75 -16.79 -11.70
CA PRO A 133 3.78 -15.72 -10.71
C PRO A 133 2.60 -15.86 -9.74
N VAL A 134 2.92 -16.11 -8.47
CA VAL A 134 1.95 -16.26 -7.39
C VAL A 134 1.11 -14.98 -7.28
N PRO A 135 -0.23 -15.07 -7.16
CA PRO A 135 -1.07 -13.89 -6.98
C PRO A 135 -0.62 -13.03 -5.79
N MET A 136 -0.75 -11.69 -5.90
CA MET A 136 -0.29 -10.75 -4.87
C MET A 136 -0.88 -11.03 -3.47
N SER A 137 -2.14 -11.50 -3.39
CA SER A 137 -2.77 -11.90 -2.13
C SER A 137 -2.04 -13.07 -1.46
N ASP A 138 -1.60 -14.05 -2.27
CA ASP A 138 -0.86 -15.21 -1.77
C ASP A 138 0.58 -14.83 -1.42
N GLN A 139 1.20 -13.89 -2.15
CA GLN A 139 2.49 -13.30 -1.79
C GLN A 139 2.42 -12.59 -0.43
N LEU A 140 1.35 -11.80 -0.18
CA LEU A 140 1.18 -11.14 1.12
C LEU A 140 1.01 -12.17 2.25
N LYS A 141 0.27 -13.25 2.01
CA LYS A 141 0.12 -14.35 2.97
C LYS A 141 1.47 -15.03 3.26
N GLN A 142 2.25 -15.33 2.23
CA GLN A 142 3.61 -15.87 2.37
C GLN A 142 4.51 -14.94 3.20
N MET A 143 4.45 -13.63 2.95
CA MET A 143 5.27 -12.64 3.67
C MET A 143 4.88 -12.55 5.16
N VAL A 144 3.58 -12.60 5.47
CA VAL A 144 3.10 -12.61 6.86
C VAL A 144 3.56 -13.88 7.59
N GLU A 145 3.48 -15.05 6.97
CA GLU A 145 3.94 -16.30 7.60
C GLU A 145 5.47 -16.33 7.74
N LEU A 146 6.22 -15.85 6.74
CA LEU A 146 7.67 -15.70 6.83
C LEU A 146 8.07 -14.77 7.99
N HIS A 147 7.35 -13.67 8.18
CA HIS A 147 7.57 -12.76 9.30
C HIS A 147 7.32 -13.44 10.66
N LYS A 148 6.25 -14.23 10.80
CA LYS A 148 5.98 -14.99 12.04
C LYS A 148 7.07 -16.01 12.35
N VAL A 149 7.54 -16.75 11.33
CA VAL A 149 8.63 -17.72 11.49
C VAL A 149 9.93 -17.00 11.88
N ALA A 150 10.25 -15.88 11.23
CA ALA A 150 11.43 -15.08 11.56
C ALA A 150 11.37 -14.52 13.00
N ASP A 151 10.23 -13.97 13.41
CA ASP A 151 10.01 -13.47 14.77
C ASP A 151 10.22 -14.57 15.81
N GLN A 152 9.62 -15.75 15.61
CA GLN A 152 9.77 -16.87 16.54
C GLN A 152 11.21 -17.41 16.57
N ALA A 153 11.88 -17.49 15.41
CA ALA A 153 13.27 -17.91 15.34
C ALA A 153 14.19 -16.94 16.09
N MET A 154 13.99 -15.62 15.94
CA MET A 154 14.74 -14.60 16.67
C MET A 154 14.49 -14.67 18.18
N LYS A 155 13.24 -14.87 18.60
CA LYS A 155 12.89 -15.06 20.02
C LYS A 155 13.60 -16.28 20.61
N ASN A 156 13.52 -17.42 19.93
CA ASN A 156 14.19 -18.65 20.36
C ASN A 156 15.71 -18.49 20.43
N PHE A 157 16.31 -17.75 19.49
CA PHE A 157 17.72 -17.45 19.49
C PHE A 157 18.13 -16.57 20.69
N ILE A 158 17.39 -15.50 20.98
CA ILE A 158 17.65 -14.62 22.12
C ILE A 158 17.54 -15.39 23.44
N VAL A 159 16.50 -16.21 23.64
CA VAL A 159 16.34 -17.02 24.87
C VAL A 159 17.50 -17.99 25.07
N ARG A 160 18.04 -18.57 23.99
CA ARG A 160 19.18 -19.51 24.08
C ARG A 160 20.49 -18.80 24.45
N LEU A 161 20.70 -17.58 23.97
CA LEU A 161 21.91 -16.83 24.25
C LEU A 161 21.86 -16.09 25.59
N TRP A 162 20.68 -15.65 26.04
CA TRP A 162 20.46 -14.95 27.30
C TRP A 162 19.32 -15.57 28.11
N PRO A 163 19.59 -16.67 28.83
CA PRO A 163 18.61 -17.24 29.72
C PRO A 163 18.38 -16.31 30.92
N GLY A 164 17.21 -15.65 30.98
CA GLY A 164 16.77 -14.86 32.14
C GLY A 164 16.35 -13.43 31.83
N ASP A 165 16.69 -12.89 30.65
CA ASP A 165 16.30 -11.56 30.25
C ASP A 165 14.84 -11.50 29.74
N ALA A 166 14.19 -10.36 29.97
CA ALA A 166 12.84 -10.13 29.47
C ALA A 166 12.86 -10.02 27.93
N LEU A 167 12.16 -10.91 27.27
CA LEU A 167 12.09 -10.96 25.81
C LEU A 167 11.42 -9.70 25.24
N PRO A 168 11.98 -9.08 24.19
CA PRO A 168 11.32 -8.00 23.48
C PRO A 168 9.94 -8.43 22.96
N ASN A 169 8.95 -7.57 23.17
CA ASN A 169 7.56 -7.83 22.77
C ASN A 169 7.23 -7.37 21.33
N SER A 170 8.21 -6.87 20.59
CA SER A 170 8.06 -6.42 19.20
C SER A 170 9.19 -6.96 18.33
N PHE A 171 8.89 -7.22 17.06
CA PHE A 171 9.89 -7.69 16.08
C PHE A 171 11.08 -6.72 15.96
N PHE A 172 10.82 -5.41 15.90
CA PHE A 172 11.88 -4.41 15.90
C PHE A 172 12.74 -4.48 17.17
N GLY A 173 12.13 -4.72 18.34
CA GLY A 173 12.86 -4.94 19.58
C GLY A 173 13.80 -6.14 19.51
N LEU A 174 13.39 -7.24 18.87
CA LEU A 174 14.25 -8.41 18.63
C LEU A 174 15.43 -8.06 17.72
N VAL A 175 15.17 -7.37 16.61
CA VAL A 175 16.22 -6.92 15.67
C VAL A 175 17.20 -5.97 16.36
N ARG A 176 16.69 -5.00 17.13
CA ARG A 176 17.49 -4.06 17.92
C ARG A 176 18.39 -4.80 18.90
N TRP A 177 17.83 -5.75 19.65
CA TRP A 177 18.58 -6.56 20.62
C TRP A 177 19.71 -7.35 19.96
N LEU A 178 19.45 -7.95 18.80
CA LEU A 178 20.48 -8.66 18.02
C LEU A 178 21.63 -7.73 17.61
N VAL A 179 21.32 -6.51 17.16
CA VAL A 179 22.34 -5.52 16.79
C VAL A 179 23.15 -5.08 18.02
N ASP A 180 22.48 -4.82 19.14
CA ASP A 180 23.11 -4.37 20.39
C ASP A 180 23.88 -5.51 21.10
N ALA A 181 23.58 -6.78 20.77
CA ALA A 181 24.31 -7.96 21.24
C ALA A 181 25.69 -8.14 20.59
N CYS A 182 25.94 -7.57 19.40
CA CYS A 182 27.23 -7.73 18.71
C CYS A 182 28.43 -7.26 19.54
N PRO A 183 28.41 -6.06 20.17
CA PRO A 183 29.44 -5.64 21.12
C PRO A 183 29.58 -6.58 22.33
N TRP A 184 28.47 -7.15 22.83
CA TRP A 184 28.51 -8.08 23.97
C TRP A 184 29.21 -9.39 23.61
N LEU A 185 29.09 -9.89 22.37
CA LEU A 185 29.83 -11.06 21.93
C LEU A 185 31.35 -10.85 22.01
N GLU A 186 31.85 -9.64 21.74
CA GLU A 186 33.28 -9.33 21.90
C GLU A 186 33.70 -9.32 23.37
N VAL A 187 32.83 -8.83 24.26
CA VAL A 187 33.04 -8.91 25.72
C VAL A 187 33.11 -10.38 26.18
N VAL A 188 32.21 -11.24 25.68
CA VAL A 188 32.21 -12.67 25.99
C VAL A 188 33.45 -13.37 25.46
N LYS A 189 33.85 -13.13 24.21
CA LYS A 189 35.08 -13.70 23.63
C LYS A 189 36.31 -13.32 24.46
N ARG A 190 36.41 -12.04 24.85
CA ARG A 190 37.50 -11.53 25.68
C ARG A 190 37.49 -12.18 27.06
N SER A 191 36.33 -12.29 27.69
CA SER A 191 36.14 -12.96 28.98
C SER A 191 36.63 -14.42 28.95
N ILE A 192 36.20 -15.19 27.95
CA ILE A 192 36.60 -16.62 27.80
C ILE A 192 38.12 -16.74 27.62
N CYS A 193 38.72 -15.83 26.85
CA CYS A 193 40.17 -15.78 26.66
C CYS A 193 40.91 -15.49 27.99
N ILE A 194 40.43 -14.50 28.76
CA ILE A 194 40.99 -14.15 30.07
C ILE A 194 40.90 -15.32 31.05
N GLU A 195 39.76 -16.00 31.11
CA GLU A 195 39.57 -17.14 32.03
C GLU A 195 40.47 -18.32 31.66
N GLY A 196 40.56 -18.64 30.36
CA GLY A 196 41.47 -19.66 29.86
C GLY A 196 42.93 -19.35 30.21
N ALA A 197 43.36 -18.10 29.99
CA ALA A 197 44.70 -17.64 30.34
C ALA A 197 44.94 -17.69 31.86
N ARG A 198 43.99 -17.25 32.68
CA ARG A 198 44.07 -17.27 34.14
C ARG A 198 44.33 -18.68 34.66
N ARG A 199 43.56 -19.67 34.17
CA ARG A 199 43.71 -21.07 34.56
C ARG A 199 45.05 -21.66 34.09
N ALA A 200 45.44 -21.37 32.85
CA ALA A 200 46.73 -21.83 32.33
C ALA A 200 47.90 -21.28 33.17
N PHE A 201 47.91 -19.97 33.46
CA PHE A 201 48.94 -19.37 34.30
C PHE A 201 48.96 -19.92 35.72
N ALA A 202 47.79 -20.18 36.33
CA ALA A 202 47.72 -20.80 37.65
C ALA A 202 48.38 -22.19 37.64
N ARG A 203 48.11 -23.02 36.62
CA ARG A 203 48.73 -24.35 36.47
C ARG A 203 50.24 -24.26 36.26
N VAL A 204 50.73 -23.34 35.43
CA VAL A 204 52.18 -23.16 35.25
C VAL A 204 52.84 -22.68 36.53
N LYS A 205 52.19 -21.78 37.27
CA LYS A 205 52.71 -21.22 38.54
C LYS A 205 52.83 -22.25 39.65
N LEU A 206 52.02 -23.32 39.64
CA LEU A 206 52.20 -24.46 40.56
C LEU A 206 53.55 -25.16 40.33
N GLN A 207 53.99 -25.26 39.08
CA GLN A 207 55.25 -25.91 38.72
C GLN A 207 56.43 -24.92 38.76
N TRP A 208 56.18 -23.64 38.50
CA TRP A 208 57.17 -22.55 38.44
C TRP A 208 56.78 -21.45 39.42
N VAL A 209 57.07 -21.64 40.71
CA VAL A 209 56.59 -20.74 41.79
C VAL A 209 57.04 -19.27 41.59
N LYS A 210 58.22 -19.06 41.01
CA LYS A 210 58.78 -17.72 40.73
C LYS A 210 58.27 -17.09 39.42
N LEU A 211 57.29 -17.72 38.75
CA LEU A 211 56.73 -17.18 37.51
C LEU A 211 56.04 -15.84 37.76
N ASP A 212 56.51 -14.82 37.05
CA ASP A 212 55.83 -13.55 36.86
C ASP A 212 55.17 -13.56 35.47
N ALA A 213 53.86 -13.72 35.44
CA ALA A 213 53.08 -13.80 34.21
C ALA A 213 53.07 -12.47 33.44
N VAL A 214 53.08 -11.32 34.15
CA VAL A 214 53.10 -10.00 33.51
C VAL A 214 54.45 -9.78 32.83
N LYS A 215 55.54 -10.11 33.54
CA LYS A 215 56.89 -10.03 32.99
C LYS A 215 57.04 -10.93 31.76
N LEU A 216 56.57 -12.18 31.84
CA LEU A 216 56.64 -13.12 30.72
C LEU A 216 55.92 -12.60 29.46
N ILE A 217 54.73 -12.01 29.62
CA ILE A 217 53.97 -11.49 28.48
C ILE A 217 54.61 -10.22 27.90
N LYS A 218 55.16 -9.34 28.74
CA LYS A 218 55.74 -8.07 28.30
C LYS A 218 57.15 -8.19 27.73
N GLU A 219 57.98 -9.02 28.35
CA GLU A 219 59.41 -9.13 28.04
C GLU A 219 59.75 -10.40 27.24
N GLY A 220 58.79 -11.31 27.08
CA GLY A 220 58.97 -12.56 26.36
C GLY A 220 59.63 -13.65 27.19
N PRO A 221 60.07 -14.75 26.54
CA PRO A 221 60.73 -15.86 27.19
C PRO A 221 62.02 -15.41 27.92
N PRO A 222 62.44 -16.10 28.99
CA PRO A 222 63.72 -15.83 29.63
C PRO A 222 64.88 -15.95 28.62
N GLU A 223 65.92 -15.14 28.84
CA GLU A 223 67.14 -15.10 28.02
C GLU A 223 67.71 -16.52 27.78
N GLY A 224 68.00 -16.84 26.51
CA GLY A 224 68.46 -18.16 26.09
C GLY A 224 67.36 -19.19 25.79
N LYS A 225 66.09 -18.81 25.89
CA LYS A 225 64.93 -19.62 25.45
C LYS A 225 64.16 -19.01 24.28
N GLU A 226 64.75 -18.09 23.52
CA GLU A 226 64.05 -17.43 22.41
C GLU A 226 63.61 -18.42 21.32
N HIS A 227 64.29 -19.56 21.17
CA HIS A 227 63.95 -20.63 20.23
C HIS A 227 62.69 -21.43 20.60
N ARG A 228 62.11 -21.23 21.80
CA ARG A 228 60.89 -21.94 22.22
C ARG A 228 59.66 -21.09 21.92
N HIS A 229 59.10 -21.32 20.75
CA HIS A 229 57.87 -20.69 20.30
C HIS A 229 56.64 -21.44 20.83
N PRO A 230 55.63 -20.75 21.40
CA PRO A 230 54.38 -21.36 21.90
C PRO A 230 53.68 -22.24 20.86
N GLU A 231 53.78 -21.87 19.58
CA GLU A 231 53.17 -22.54 18.44
C GLU A 231 53.61 -24.00 18.32
N MET A 232 54.83 -24.33 18.74
CA MET A 232 55.35 -25.70 18.71
C MET A 232 54.65 -26.63 19.72
N TYR A 233 53.93 -26.07 20.69
CA TYR A 233 53.28 -26.83 21.75
C TYR A 233 51.76 -26.90 21.59
N TYR A 234 51.16 -26.13 20.67
CA TYR A 234 49.70 -26.02 20.53
C TYR A 234 49.01 -27.37 20.30
N GLU A 235 49.51 -28.19 19.37
CA GLU A 235 48.96 -29.54 19.13
C GLU A 235 49.01 -30.41 20.39
N GLY A 236 50.12 -30.37 21.12
CA GLY A 236 50.29 -31.17 22.34
C GLY A 236 49.38 -30.75 23.49
N VAL A 237 49.01 -29.47 23.57
CA VAL A 237 48.17 -28.95 24.67
C VAL A 237 46.68 -28.86 24.32
N LEU A 238 46.31 -28.92 23.04
CA LEU A 238 44.93 -28.78 22.59
C LEU A 238 43.95 -29.79 23.22
N PRO A 239 44.29 -31.08 23.38
CA PRO A 239 43.41 -32.03 24.09
C PRO A 239 43.13 -31.61 25.53
N GLY A 240 44.15 -31.13 26.25
CA GLY A 240 44.00 -30.62 27.61
C GLY A 240 43.20 -29.31 27.68
N ALA A 241 43.39 -28.42 26.71
CA ALA A 241 42.63 -27.18 26.62
C ALA A 241 41.12 -27.43 26.45
N ARG A 242 40.73 -28.46 25.70
CA ARG A 242 39.31 -28.86 25.56
C ARG A 242 38.71 -29.32 26.88
N LEU A 243 39.43 -30.10 27.67
CA LEU A 243 38.96 -30.53 28.99
C LEU A 243 38.77 -29.35 29.94
N ILE A 244 39.68 -28.37 29.91
CA ILE A 244 39.57 -27.15 30.73
C ILE A 244 38.36 -26.32 30.28
N ALA A 245 38.08 -26.26 28.98
CA ALA A 245 36.93 -25.52 28.46
C ALA A 245 35.59 -26.04 29.01
N ASP A 246 35.48 -27.34 29.27
CA ASP A 246 34.30 -27.95 29.89
C ASP A 246 34.15 -27.60 31.39
N GLU A 247 35.26 -27.26 32.07
CA GLU A 247 35.28 -26.80 33.47
C GLU A 247 35.09 -25.27 33.63
N CYS A 248 35.06 -24.52 32.52
CA CYS A 248 34.89 -23.07 32.55
C CYS A 248 33.42 -22.72 32.85
N SER A 249 33.21 -21.86 33.85
CA SER A 249 31.89 -21.28 34.09
C SER A 249 31.54 -20.36 32.93
N LYS A 250 30.36 -20.58 32.34
CA LYS A 250 29.86 -19.81 31.19
C LYS A 250 29.08 -18.56 31.63
N ASP A 251 28.78 -18.46 32.91
CA ASP A 251 27.92 -17.44 33.49
C ASP A 251 28.70 -16.25 34.08
N VAL A 252 30.04 -16.28 34.04
CA VAL A 252 30.92 -15.25 34.62
C VAL A 252 31.64 -14.49 33.50
N ILE A 253 31.49 -13.17 33.51
CA ILE A 253 32.20 -12.27 32.58
C ILE A 253 33.44 -11.67 33.27
N PHE A 254 34.60 -11.82 32.63
CA PHE A 254 35.86 -11.18 32.99
C PHE A 254 36.13 -10.01 32.02
N GLU A 255 36.37 -8.81 32.55
CA GLU A 255 36.66 -7.59 31.78
C GLU A 255 38.18 -7.27 31.68
#